data_AF-A0A178LTZ9-F1
#
_entry.id   AF-A0A178LTZ9-F1
#
_cell.length_a   1.000
_cell.length_b   1.000
_cell.length_c   1.000
_cell.angle_alpha   90.00
_cell.angle_beta   90.00
_cell.angle_gamma   90.00
#
_symmetry.space_group_name_H-M   'P 1'
#
loop_
_entity.id
_entity.type
_entity.pdbx_description
1 polymer ?
#
loop_
_entity_poly.entity_id
_entity_poly.type
_entity_poly.pdbx_seq_one_letter_code
_entity_poly.pdbx_strand_id
1 'polypeptide(L)' 'MVDTDERQAVSALAEQTGWNHRVADRSDYFDKGVVRVHVVWRGDEAISGGTLYHDDLMQTYTKDLPTIRGWLKR' A
#
# COMPACT_ATOMS: atom_id res chain seq x y z
N MET A 1 19.98 -12.24 2.51
CA MET A 1 19.78 -10.90 1.92
C MET A 1 18.54 -10.97 1.04
N VAL A 2 17.38 -11.12 1.69
CA VAL A 2 16.02 -11.06 1.12
C VAL A 2 15.15 -10.66 2.32
N ASP A 3 15.12 -9.36 2.61
CA ASP A 3 14.20 -8.76 3.61
C ASP A 3 13.14 -7.89 2.89
N THR A 4 12.95 -8.13 1.60
CA THR A 4 12.04 -7.40 0.70
C THR A 4 10.62 -8.00 0.65
N ASP A 5 10.36 -9.10 1.37
CA ASP A 5 9.20 -9.96 1.12
C ASP A 5 7.86 -9.24 1.28
N GLU A 6 7.67 -8.45 2.34
CA GLU A 6 6.37 -7.85 2.63
C GLU A 6 6.05 -6.71 1.66
N ARG A 7 6.99 -5.78 1.45
CA ARG A 7 6.82 -4.68 0.48
C ARG A 7 6.69 -5.18 -0.95
N GLN A 8 7.50 -6.16 -1.34
CA GLN A 8 7.41 -6.77 -2.66
C GLN A 8 6.10 -7.55 -2.85
N ALA A 9 5.64 -8.30 -1.84
CA ALA A 9 4.36 -9.00 -1.89
C ALA A 9 3.16 -8.04 -2.00
N VAL A 10 3.20 -6.90 -1.32
CA VAL A 10 2.17 -5.84 -1.46
C VAL A 10 2.19 -5.27 -2.87
N SER A 11 3.37 -4.96 -3.41
CA SER A 11 3.52 -4.41 -4.76
C SER A 11 3.01 -5.38 -5.82
N ALA A 12 3.41 -6.66 -5.72
CA ALA A 12 2.95 -7.71 -6.62
C ALA A 12 1.44 -7.95 -6.54
N LEU A 13 0.85 -7.88 -5.34
CA LEU A 13 -0.61 -7.96 -5.16
C LEU A 13 -1.33 -6.80 -5.84
N ALA A 14 -0.81 -5.59 -5.69
CA ALA A 14 -1.39 -4.39 -6.28
C ALA A 14 -1.36 -4.44 -7.81
N GLU A 15 -0.23 -4.85 -8.40
CA GLU A 15 -0.10 -5.03 -9.85
C GLU A 15 -1.08 -6.09 -10.38
N GLN A 16 -1.19 -7.25 -9.71
CA GLN A 16 -2.13 -8.32 -10.07
C GLN A 16 -3.60 -7.89 -10.05
N THR A 17 -3.93 -6.89 -9.24
CA THR A 17 -5.30 -6.39 -9.05
C THR A 17 -5.56 -5.08 -9.80
N GLY A 18 -4.62 -4.66 -10.64
CA GLY A 18 -4.76 -3.54 -11.56
C GLY A 18 -4.56 -2.17 -10.91
N TRP A 19 -3.85 -2.09 -9.79
CA TRP A 19 -3.43 -0.82 -9.20
C TRP A 19 -2.19 -0.29 -9.90
N ASN A 20 -2.12 1.03 -10.05
CA ASN A 20 -0.90 1.71 -10.45
C ASN A 20 -0.04 1.92 -9.21
N HIS A 21 1.19 1.40 -9.24
CA HIS A 21 2.13 1.51 -8.12
C HIS A 21 3.17 2.60 -8.40
N ARG A 22 3.35 3.50 -7.44
CA ARG A 22 4.40 4.52 -7.44
C ARG A 22 5.15 4.51 -6.12
N VAL A 23 6.47 4.41 -6.20
CA VAL A 23 7.37 4.45 -5.04
C VAL A 23 7.96 5.84 -4.87
N ALA A 24 8.03 6.32 -3.63
CA ALA A 24 8.75 7.53 -3.24
C ALA A 24 9.40 7.34 -1.87
N ASP A 25 10.70 7.08 -1.85
CA ASP A 25 11.48 6.78 -0.63
C ASP A 25 10.84 5.61 0.16
N ARG A 26 10.45 5.83 1.42
CA ARG A 26 9.74 4.86 2.26
C ARG A 26 8.23 4.81 2.03
N SER A 27 7.71 5.59 1.08
CA SER A 27 6.28 5.64 0.77
C SER A 27 5.96 4.91 -0.51
N ASP A 28 4.93 4.07 -0.47
CA ASP A 28 4.31 3.49 -1.66
C ASP A 28 2.92 4.06 -1.82
N TYR A 29 2.58 4.43 -3.05
CA TYR A 29 1.27 4.90 -3.45
C TYR A 29 0.68 3.91 -4.45
N PHE A 30 -0.54 3.49 -4.20
CA PHE A 30 -1.32 2.63 -5.08
C PHE A 30 -2.57 3.39 -5.49
N ASP A 31 -2.77 3.61 -6.78
CA ASP A 31 -3.91 4.35 -7.33
C ASP A 31 -4.76 3.46 -8.26
N LYS A 32 -6.08 3.43 -8.04
CA LYS A 32 -7.07 2.72 -8.87
C LYS A 32 -8.35 3.56 -8.97
N GLY A 33 -8.47 4.30 -10.08
CA GLY A 33 -9.54 5.28 -10.27
C GLY A 33 -9.47 6.40 -9.23
N VAL A 34 -10.55 6.62 -8.48
CA VAL A 34 -10.63 7.63 -7.41
C VAL A 34 -10.11 7.12 -6.05
N VAL A 35 -9.67 5.86 -5.98
CA VAL A 35 -9.17 5.26 -4.75
C VAL A 35 -7.65 5.31 -4.73
N ARG A 36 -7.09 5.77 -3.62
CA ARG A 36 -5.64 5.78 -3.37
C ARG A 36 -5.33 5.10 -2.05
N VAL A 37 -4.32 4.24 -2.03
CA VAL A 37 -3.73 3.69 -0.81
C VAL A 37 -2.31 4.22 -0.69
N HIS A 38 -2.02 4.91 0.40
CA HIS A 38 -0.67 5.36 0.74
C HIS A 38 -0.14 4.47 1.87
N VAL A 39 1.01 3.84 1.68
CA VAL A 39 1.67 3.00 2.67
C VAL A 39 3.01 3.63 3.01
N VAL A 40 3.29 3.80 4.30
CA VAL A 40 4.59 4.25 4.79
C VAL A 40 5.28 3.07 5.45
N TRP A 41 6.42 2.67 4.91
CA TRP A 41 7.21 1.55 5.36
C TRP A 41 8.21 1.92 6.46
N ARG A 42 8.61 0.94 7.27
CA ARG A 42 9.74 0.96 8.20
C ARG A 42 10.67 -0.17 7.76
N GLY A 43 11.71 0.15 6.99
CA GLY A 43 12.42 -0.87 6.20
C GLY A 43 11.51 -1.43 5.12
N ASP A 44 11.72 -2.68 4.71
CA ASP A 44 10.89 -3.36 3.70
C ASP A 44 10.02 -4.50 4.27
N GLU A 45 10.09 -4.72 5.60
CA GLU A 45 9.39 -5.82 6.30
C GLU A 45 8.15 -5.36 7.08
N ALA A 46 8.07 -4.08 7.46
CA ALA A 46 7.00 -3.58 8.33
C ALA A 46 6.51 -2.21 7.90
N ILE A 47 5.27 -1.88 8.26
CA ILE A 47 4.69 -0.57 7.99
C ILE A 47 4.70 0.32 9.25
N SER A 48 4.89 1.62 9.05
CA SER A 48 4.56 2.64 10.04
C SER A 48 3.07 3.01 10.00
N GLY A 49 2.42 2.79 8.86
CA GLY A 49 0.99 2.91 8.69
C GLY A 49 0.59 2.97 7.23
N GLY A 50 -0.71 2.91 6.98
CA GLY A 50 -1.30 3.14 5.67
C GLY A 50 -2.62 3.86 5.75
N THR A 51 -2.90 4.63 4.72
CA THR A 51 -4.10 5.46 4.61
C THR A 51 -4.84 5.12 3.32
N LEU A 52 -6.13 4.85 3.45
CA LEU A 52 -7.06 4.75 2.33
C LEU A 52 -7.68 6.12 2.08
N TYR A 53 -7.62 6.57 0.84
CA TYR A 53 -8.29 7.75 0.34
C TYR A 53 -9.34 7.36 -0.70
N HIS A 54 -10.42 8.12 -0.75
CA HIS A 54 -11.42 8.06 -1.81
C HIS A 54 -11.74 9.50 -2.21
N ASP A 55 -11.56 9.84 -3.49
CA ASP A 55 -11.75 11.21 -4.00
C ASP A 55 -10.93 12.24 -3.21
N ASP A 56 -9.66 11.91 -2.97
CA ASP A 56 -8.68 12.64 -2.14
C ASP A 56 -9.08 12.88 -0.66
N LEU A 57 -10.23 12.37 -0.23
CA LEU A 57 -10.66 12.39 1.17
C LEU A 57 -10.14 11.16 1.91
N MET A 58 -9.46 11.40 3.02
CA MET A 58 -9.00 10.35 3.93
C MET A 58 -10.19 9.59 4.51
N GLN A 59 -10.24 8.28 4.27
CA GLN A 59 -11.30 7.40 4.75
C GLN A 59 -10.88 6.63 6.00
N THR A 60 -9.69 6.01 5.96
CA THR A 60 -9.26 5.12 7.03
C THR A 60 -7.75 5.13 7.15
N TYR A 61 -7.25 5.13 8.38
CA TYR A 61 -5.84 4.90 8.71
C TYR A 61 -5.70 3.59 9.48
N THR A 62 -4.65 2.84 9.20
CA THR A 62 -4.32 1.62 9.91
C THR A 62 -2.81 1.44 10.05
N LYS A 63 -2.39 0.67 11.05
CA LYS A 63 -1.03 0.12 11.17
C LYS A 63 -0.97 -1.38 10.89
N ASP A 64 -2.10 -1.96 10.48
CA ASP A 64 -2.24 -3.38 10.20
C ASP A 64 -2.06 -3.65 8.70
N LEU A 65 -1.01 -4.39 8.35
CA LEU A 65 -0.68 -4.73 6.97
C LEU A 65 -1.72 -5.62 6.28
N PRO A 66 -2.28 -6.66 6.95
CA PRO A 66 -3.45 -7.40 6.45
C PRO A 66 -4.62 -6.52 6.00
N THR A 67 -4.95 -5.46 6.74
CA THR A 67 -6.00 -4.51 6.35
C THR A 67 -5.67 -3.82 5.01
N ILE A 68 -4.43 -3.36 4.83
CA ILE A 68 -3.97 -2.73 3.57
C ILE A 68 -4.06 -3.71 2.40
N ARG A 69 -3.61 -4.95 2.59
CA ARG A 69 -3.76 -6.02 1.59
C ARG A 69 -5.22 -6.26 1.23
N GLY A 70 -6.13 -6.14 2.20
CA GLY A 70 -7.57 -6.21 1.99
C GLY A 70 -8.13 -5.09 1.11
N TRP A 71 -7.54 -3.88 1.16
CA TRP A 71 -7.91 -2.79 0.26
C TRP A 71 -7.42 -3.04 -1.17
N LEU A 72 -6.19 -3.52 -1.32
CA LEU A 72 -5.59 -3.78 -2.63
C LEU A 72 -6.24 -4.96 -3.37
N LYS A 73 -6.86 -5.90 -2.66
CA LYS A 73 -7.64 -7.01 -3.27
C LYS A 73 -8.94 -6.58 -3.95
N ARG A 74 -9.37 -5.32 -3.80
CA ARG A 74 -10.63 -4.79 -4.33
C ARG A 74 -10.52 -4.35 -5.79
#